data_AF-A0A1S6EXL2-F1
#
_entry.id   AF-A0A1S6EXL2-F1
#
_cell.length_a   1.000
_cell.length_b   1.000
_cell.length_c   1.000
_cell.angle_alpha   90.00
_cell.angle_beta   90.00
_cell.angle_gamma   90.00
#
_symmetry.space_group_name_H-M   'P 1'
#
loop_
_entity.id
_entity.type
_entity.pdbx_description
1 polymer ?
#
loop_
_entity_poly.entity_id
_entity_poly.type
_entity_poly.pdbx_seq_one_letter_code
_entity_poly.pdbx_strand_id
1 'polypeptide(L)' 'MIASAIAASGIATATARFEQSAIRTATGSLDNLGAELVEQTMAATAVSANVAVLRTADDMVGSLLDILA' A
#
# COMPACT_ATOMS: atom_id res chain seq x y z
N MET A 1 -13.68 10.21 5.61
CA MET A 1 -12.49 10.34 6.49
C MET A 1 -11.96 9.02 7.05
N ILE A 2 -12.79 8.11 7.57
CA ILE A 2 -12.30 6.82 8.13
C ILE A 2 -11.57 5.98 7.07
N ALA A 3 -12.11 5.88 5.84
CA ALA A 3 -11.47 5.14 4.75
C ALA A 3 -10.07 5.67 4.40
N SER A 4 -9.88 6.99 4.38
CA SER A 4 -8.59 7.61 4.10
C SER A 4 -7.56 7.32 5.18
N ALA A 5 -7.96 7.34 6.46
CA ALA A 5 -7.08 7.01 7.58
C ALA A 5 -6.65 5.53 7.56
N ILE A 6 -7.59 4.61 7.26
CA ILE A 6 -7.29 3.19 7.11
C ILE A 6 -6.33 2.97 5.95
N ALA A 7 -6.60 3.59 4.79
CA ALA A 7 -5.76 3.45 3.61
C ALA A 7 -4.33 3.99 3.85
N ALA A 8 -4.21 5.15 4.52
CA ALA A 8 -2.91 5.72 4.89
C ALA A 8 -2.12 4.79 5.84
N SER A 9 -2.78 4.22 6.85
CA SER A 9 -2.16 3.25 7.75
C SER A 9 -1.73 1.96 7.02
N GLY A 10 -2.56 1.49 6.08
CA GLY A 10 -2.24 0.36 5.23
C GLY A 10 -1.01 0.61 4.36
N ILE A 11 -0.89 1.80 3.76
CA ILE A 11 0.30 2.21 2.99
C ILE A 11 1.55 2.21 3.88
N ALA A 12 1.50 2.85 5.05
CA ALA A 12 2.65 2.91 5.95
C ALA A 12 3.13 1.50 6.36
N THR A 13 2.19 0.61 6.66
CA THR A 13 2.49 -0.78 7.01
C THR A 13 3.10 -1.55 5.83
N ALA A 14 2.56 -1.39 4.63
CA ALA A 14 3.06 -2.05 3.42
C ALA A 14 4.48 -1.57 3.07
N THR A 15 4.74 -0.27 3.16
CA THR A 15 6.08 0.30 2.95
C THR A 15 7.09 -0.25 3.95
N ALA A 16 6.73 -0.31 5.24
CA ALA A 16 7.61 -0.87 6.26
C ALA A 16 7.92 -2.36 5.99
N ARG A 17 6.94 -3.16 5.57
CA ARG A 17 7.16 -4.57 5.20
C ARG A 17 8.10 -4.71 4.01
N PHE A 18 7.92 -3.88 2.98
CA PHE A 18 8.78 -3.86 1.81
C PHE A 18 10.23 -3.54 2.20
N GLU A 19 10.44 -2.49 3.00
CA GLU A 19 11.76 -2.10 3.49
C GLU A 19 12.44 -3.23 4.27
N GLN A 20 11.71 -3.87 5.18
CA GLN A 20 12.24 -5.00 5.95
C GLN A 20 12.62 -6.19 5.06
N SER A 21 11.84 -6.49 4.02
CA SER A 21 12.18 -7.51 3.03
C SER A 21 13.41 -7.15 2.21
N ALA A 22 13.53 -5.88 1.80
CA ALA A 22 14.70 -5.39 1.07
C ALA A 22 15.99 -5.51 1.92
N ILE A 23 15.92 -5.17 3.21
CA ILE A 23 17.05 -5.32 4.14
C ILE A 23 17.45 -6.81 4.26
N ARG A 24 16.48 -7.71 4.45
CA ARG A 24 16.76 -9.16 4.52
C ARG A 24 17.34 -9.69 3.20
N THR A 25 16.85 -9.22 2.06
CA THR A 25 17.38 -9.58 0.74
C THR A 25 18.83 -9.11 0.58
N ALA A 26 19.15 -7.91 1.05
CA ALA A 26 20.49 -7.34 0.94
C ALA A 26 21.52 -7.95 1.90
N THR A 27 21.07 -8.46 3.06
CA THR A 27 21.97 -8.91 4.14
C THR A 27 21.94 -10.42 4.41
N GLY A 28 20.93 -11.14 3.91
CA GLY A 28 20.70 -12.55 4.18
C GLY A 28 21.28 -13.51 3.14
N SER A 29 21.12 -14.82 3.40
CA SER A 29 21.40 -15.87 2.42
C SER A 29 20.40 -15.81 1.27
N LEU A 30 20.85 -16.09 0.05
CA LEU A 30 20.01 -16.07 -1.16
C LEU A 30 19.05 -17.26 -1.26
N ASP A 31 19.14 -18.23 -0.34
CA ASP A 31 18.29 -19.43 -0.33
C ASP A 31 16.78 -19.10 -0.22
N ASN A 32 16.44 -17.95 0.36
CA ASN A 32 15.06 -17.49 0.55
C ASN A 32 14.61 -16.39 -0.42
N LEU A 33 15.39 -16.12 -1.49
CA LEU A 33 15.13 -14.99 -2.38
C LEU A 33 13.74 -15.05 -3.04
N GLY A 34 13.25 -16.24 -3.38
CA GLY A 34 11.91 -16.41 -3.94
C GLY A 34 10.79 -15.98 -2.98
N ALA A 35 10.95 -16.26 -1.68
CA ALA A 35 9.98 -15.84 -0.67
C ALA A 35 10.02 -14.32 -0.44
N GLU A 36 11.22 -13.73 -0.42
CA GLU A 36 11.37 -12.27 -0.29
C GLU A 36 10.83 -11.51 -1.51
N LEU A 37 10.98 -12.06 -2.73
CA LEU A 37 10.37 -11.49 -3.93
C LEU A 37 8.84 -11.48 -3.86
N VAL A 38 8.25 -12.58 -3.37
CA VAL A 38 6.80 -12.65 -3.15
C VAL A 38 6.37 -11.61 -2.12
N GLU A 39 7.07 -11.50 -0.99
CA GLU A 39 6.77 -10.49 0.04
C GLU A 39 6.83 -9.06 -0.50
N GLN A 40 7.86 -8.72 -1.29
CA GLN A 40 7.98 -7.42 -1.95
C GLN A 40 6.82 -7.16 -2.93
N THR A 41 6.44 -8.18 -3.72
CA THR A 41 5.32 -8.08 -4.66
C THR A 41 3.99 -7.88 -3.96
N MET A 42 3.75 -8.59 -2.85
CA MET A 42 2.56 -8.41 -2.03
C MET A 42 2.51 -7.03 -1.38
N ALA A 43 3.64 -6.54 -0.86
CA ALA A 43 3.72 -5.20 -0.28
C ALA A 43 3.43 -4.11 -1.33
N ALA A 44 3.98 -4.22 -2.54
CA ALA A 44 3.67 -3.31 -3.65
C ALA A 44 2.19 -3.36 -4.04
N THR A 45 1.60 -4.55 -4.09
CA THR A 45 0.17 -4.74 -4.36
C THR A 45 -0.69 -4.08 -3.28
N ALA A 46 -0.31 -4.22 -2.00
CA ALA A 46 -1.01 -3.59 -0.89
C ALA A 46 -0.98 -2.05 -0.95
N VAL A 47 0.16 -1.46 -1.33
CA VAL A 47 0.23 0.00 -1.57
C VAL A 47 -0.73 0.40 -2.68
N SER A 48 -0.70 -0.29 -3.82
CA SER A 48 -1.57 0.00 -4.97
C SER A 48 -3.06 -0.07 -4.60
N ALA A 49 -3.46 -1.10 -3.85
CA ALA A 49 -4.83 -1.26 -3.37
C ALA A 49 -5.28 -0.10 -2.46
N ASN A 50 -4.45 0.31 -1.49
CA ASN A 50 -4.79 1.43 -0.61
C ASN A 50 -4.83 2.77 -1.35
N VAL A 51 -3.97 2.98 -2.34
CA VAL A 51 -4.02 4.17 -3.21
C VAL A 51 -5.32 4.20 -4.01
N ALA A 52 -5.79 3.06 -4.52
CA ALA A 52 -7.09 2.99 -5.21
C ALA A 52 -8.24 3.40 -4.29
N VAL A 53 -8.24 2.94 -3.03
CA VAL A 53 -9.23 3.35 -2.01
C VAL A 53 -9.19 4.87 -1.78
N LEU A 54 -8.01 5.48 -1.71
CA LEU A 54 -7.87 6.92 -1.54
C LEU A 54 -8.47 7.70 -2.72
N ARG A 55 -8.20 7.25 -3.95
CA ARG A 55 -8.76 7.88 -5.17
C ARG A 55 -10.28 7.79 -5.18
N THR A 56 -10.84 6.62 -4.90
CA THR A 56 -12.30 6.45 -4.84
C THR A 56 -12.91 7.31 -3.74
N ALA A 57 -12.24 7.45 -2.58
CA ALA A 57 -12.71 8.34 -1.54
C ALA A 57 -12.74 9.81 -1.99
N ASP A 58 -11.76 10.24 -2.77
CA ASP A 58 -11.68 11.59 -3.36
C ASP A 58 -12.78 11.79 -4.42
N ASP A 59 -12.96 10.84 -5.34
CA ASP A 59 -13.99 10.87 -6.38
C ASP A 59 -15.41 10.98 -5.80
N MET A 60 -15.68 10.26 -4.70
CA MET A 60 -16.96 10.35 -3.99
C MET A 60 -17.18 11.72 -3.37
N VAL A 61 -16.14 12.35 -2.83
CA VAL A 61 -16.23 13.70 -2.28
C VAL A 61 -16.47 14.71 -3.40
N GLY A 62 -15.75 14.61 -4.51
CA GLY A 62 -15.97 15.45 -5.71
C GLY A 62 -17.40 15.34 -6.24
N SER A 63 -17.90 14.11 -6.39
CA SER A 63 -19.27 13.86 -6.87
C SER A 63 -20.34 14.48 -5.95
N LEU A 64 -20.11 14.48 -4.62
CA LEU A 64 -21.01 15.14 -3.68
C LEU A 64 -20.96 16.67 -3.81
N LEU A 65 -19.78 17.24 -4.04
CA LEU A 65 -19.64 18.69 -4.25
C LEU A 65 -20.32 19.13 -5.55
N ASP A 66 -20.20 18.34 -6.63
CA ASP A 66 -20.83 18.63 -7.91
C ASP A 66 -22.37 18.63 -7.85
N ILE A 67 -22.97 17.79 -6.99
CA ILE A 67 -24.43 17.77 -6.77
C ILE A 67 -24.91 19.04 -6.05
N LEU A 68 -24.06 19.65 -5.22
CA LEU A 68 -24.40 20.82 -4.41
C LEU A 68 -24.20 22.15 -5.14
N ALA A 69 -23.48 22.15 -6.27
CA ALA A 69 -23.21 23.31 -7.10
C ALA A 69 -24.37 23.60 -8.08
#